data_AF-A0A2I0HSI9-F1
#
_entry.id   AF-A0A2I0HSI9-F1
#
_cell.length_a   1.000
_cell.length_b   1.000
_cell.length_c   1.000
_cell.angle_alpha   90.00
_cell.angle_beta   90.00
_cell.angle_gamma   90.00
#
_symmetry.space_group_name_H-M   'P 1'
#
loop_
_entity.id
_entity.type
_entity.pdbx_description
1 polymer ?
#
loop_
_entity_poly.entity_id
_entity_poly.type
_entity_poly.pdbx_seq_one_letter_code
_entity_poly.pdbx_strand_id
1 'polypeptide(L)'
;MPLFSTQNTDFCITVYITRGFPANKLVLGLPFHGYAWKLENVNENYVGSPADGPVLTGDGSIGYKIMKSYIRDIGYGTTPVYNSTYVVDIFIKESYWVNFDGPDVIGRKVDYSLEKGLLGYNVFQVSNDADWVLSQAAKEASEGRKRNQTLLPVAIATAALGILLLFGVIFYLRGRRISRGIQLCYPQSSNQ
;
A
#
# COMPACT_ATOMS: atom_id res chain seq x y z
N MET A 1 19.74 -17.09 -0.56
CA MET A 1 18.84 -18.01 0.19
C MET A 1 17.41 -17.84 -0.34
N PRO A 2 16.63 -18.92 -0.53
CA PRO A 2 15.40 -18.85 -1.32
C PRO A 2 14.17 -18.41 -0.50
N LEU A 3 13.55 -17.34 -0.99
CA LEU A 3 12.12 -16.96 -1.14
C LEU A 3 10.93 -17.70 -0.47
N PHE A 4 11.09 -18.59 0.51
CA PHE A 4 9.95 -19.17 1.24
C PHE A 4 10.22 -19.32 2.74
N SER A 5 10.32 -18.20 3.46
CA SER A 5 10.17 -18.25 4.91
C SER A 5 8.71 -18.58 5.23
N THR A 6 8.43 -19.66 5.95
CA THR A 6 7.09 -19.95 6.51
C THR A 6 6.77 -19.08 7.73
N GLN A 7 7.74 -18.30 8.20
CA GLN A 7 7.61 -17.42 9.35
C GLN A 7 7.42 -15.98 8.88
N ASN A 8 6.30 -15.71 8.22
CA ASN A 8 5.91 -14.35 7.87
C ASN A 8 4.38 -14.21 7.83
N THR A 9 3.92 -12.95 7.84
CA THR A 9 2.50 -12.60 7.89
C THR A 9 1.72 -13.05 6.65
N ASP A 10 2.29 -12.91 5.45
CA ASP A 10 1.63 -13.33 4.20
C ASP A 10 1.43 -14.85 4.13
N PHE A 11 2.42 -15.62 4.59
CA PHE A 11 2.29 -17.07 4.69
C PHE A 11 1.13 -17.46 5.62
N CYS A 12 1.04 -16.85 6.81
CA CYS A 12 -0.03 -17.13 7.76
C CYS A 12 -1.41 -16.81 7.18
N ILE A 13 -1.57 -15.63 6.57
CA ILE A 13 -2.82 -15.20 5.92
C ILE A 13 -3.19 -16.17 4.80
N THR A 14 -2.23 -16.53 3.94
CA THR A 14 -2.45 -17.45 2.82
C THR A 14 -2.88 -18.83 3.32
N VAL A 15 -2.30 -19.33 4.40
CA VAL A 15 -2.69 -20.61 5.02
C VAL A 15 -4.12 -20.57 5.54
N TYR A 16 -4.52 -19.51 6.26
CA TYR A 16 -5.90 -19.38 6.75
C TYR A 16 -6.91 -19.38 5.59
N ILE A 17 -6.65 -18.58 4.56
CA ILE A 17 -7.53 -18.47 3.38
C ILE A 17 -7.60 -19.80 2.62
N THR A 18 -6.46 -20.44 2.37
CA THR A 18 -6.39 -21.73 1.64
C THR A 18 -7.12 -22.84 2.40
N ARG A 19 -7.18 -22.76 3.73
CA ARG A 19 -7.94 -23.70 4.58
C ARG A 19 -9.43 -23.35 4.71
N GLY A 20 -9.92 -22.37 3.95
CA GLY A 20 -11.33 -22.01 3.89
C GLY A 20 -11.78 -20.93 4.87
N PHE A 21 -10.86 -20.29 5.61
CA PHE A 21 -11.24 -19.16 6.45
C PHE A 21 -11.54 -17.93 5.57
N PRO A 22 -12.68 -17.25 5.76
CA PRO A 22 -13.03 -16.09 4.93
C PRO A 22 -12.06 -14.92 5.12
N ALA A 23 -11.47 -14.43 4.04
CA ALA A 23 -10.54 -13.29 4.07
C ALA A 23 -11.17 -12.05 4.74
N ASN A 24 -12.43 -11.76 4.43
CA ASN A 24 -13.21 -10.67 5.01
C ASN A 24 -13.59 -10.84 6.50
N LYS A 25 -13.03 -11.84 7.19
CA LYS A 25 -13.08 -12.00 8.65
C LYS A 25 -11.70 -11.96 9.31
N LEU A 26 -10.63 -11.79 8.53
CA LEU A 26 -9.27 -11.61 9.02
C LEU A 26 -8.95 -10.12 9.17
N VAL A 27 -8.22 -9.78 10.23
CA VAL A 27 -7.74 -8.42 10.51
C VAL A 27 -6.22 -8.45 10.62
N LEU A 28 -5.53 -7.61 9.85
CA LEU A 28 -4.07 -7.53 9.87
C LEU A 28 -3.57 -6.72 11.08
N GLY A 29 -2.67 -7.31 11.87
CA GLY A 29 -2.01 -6.60 12.96
C GLY A 29 -0.87 -5.69 12.49
N LEU A 30 -0.91 -4.43 12.92
CA LEU A 30 0.13 -3.43 12.69
C LEU A 30 0.89 -3.13 13.99
N PRO A 31 2.19 -3.43 14.08
CA PRO A 31 2.98 -3.14 15.27
C PRO A 31 3.41 -1.67 15.28
N PHE A 32 2.94 -0.91 16.27
CA PHE A 32 3.46 0.43 16.56
C PHE A 32 4.69 0.34 17.47
N HIS A 33 5.52 -0.66 17.26
CA HIS A 33 6.74 -0.90 17.99
C HIS A 33 7.74 -1.60 17.08
N GLY A 34 8.99 -1.57 17.51
CA GLY A 34 10.12 -2.21 16.87
C GLY A 34 10.92 -3.02 17.86
N TYR A 35 12.07 -3.53 17.40
CA TYR A 35 13.05 -4.20 18.24
C TYR A 35 14.44 -3.64 17.99
N ALA A 36 15.24 -3.55 19.04
CA ALA A 36 16.62 -3.10 19.00
C ALA A 36 17.55 -4.21 19.50
N TRP A 37 18.58 -4.47 18.71
CA TRP A 37 19.58 -5.51 18.93
C TRP A 37 20.98 -4.92 18.86
N LYS A 38 21.91 -5.45 19.65
CA LYS A 38 23.33 -5.13 19.52
C LYS A 38 23.96 -6.13 18.55
N LEU A 39 24.61 -5.64 17.49
CA LEU A 39 25.36 -6.48 16.56
C LEU A 39 26.63 -7.00 17.22
N GLU A 40 26.97 -8.27 16.99
CA GLU A 40 28.28 -8.81 17.37
C GLU A 40 29.39 -8.18 16.50
N ASN A 41 29.10 -7.98 15.21
CA ASN A 41 30.01 -7.37 14.24
C ASN A 41 29.28 -6.28 13.45
N VAL A 42 29.72 -5.03 13.56
CA VAL A 42 29.08 -3.88 12.88
C VAL A 42 29.16 -3.95 11.34
N ASN A 43 30.08 -4.75 10.81
CA ASN A 43 30.22 -4.99 9.38
C ASN A 43 29.19 -6.03 8.87
N GLU A 44 28.51 -6.73 9.77
CA GLU A 44 27.44 -7.68 9.50
C GLU A 44 26.13 -7.10 10.05
N ASN A 45 25.42 -6.36 9.20
CA ASN A 45 24.31 -5.51 9.65
C ASN A 45 23.02 -5.70 8.83
N TYR A 46 22.91 -6.85 8.16
CA TYR A 46 21.72 -7.29 7.44
C TYR A 46 20.79 -8.12 8.33
N VAL A 47 19.53 -8.28 7.93
CA VAL A 47 18.56 -9.11 8.65
C VAL A 47 19.09 -10.54 8.78
N GLY A 48 19.17 -11.03 10.02
CA GLY A 48 19.72 -12.35 10.35
C GLY A 48 21.20 -12.36 10.74
N SER A 49 21.86 -11.19 10.82
CA SER A 49 23.22 -11.09 11.34
C SER A 49 23.28 -11.46 12.84
N PRO A 50 24.39 -12.02 13.34
CA PRO A 50 24.57 -12.34 14.77
C PRO A 50 24.42 -11.11 15.67
N ALA A 51 23.79 -11.31 16.82
CA ALA A 51 23.51 -10.24 17.78
C ALA A 51 23.92 -10.62 19.21
N ASP A 52 24.58 -9.70 19.90
CA ASP A 52 24.94 -9.70 21.32
C ASP A 52 23.74 -9.26 22.18
N GLY A 53 22.56 -9.82 21.88
CA GLY A 53 21.33 -9.62 22.65
C GLY A 53 20.54 -8.33 22.39
N PRO A 54 19.38 -8.19 23.06
CA PRO A 54 18.53 -7.01 22.96
C PRO A 54 19.16 -5.79 23.65
N VAL A 55 18.83 -4.59 23.16
CA VAL A 55 19.25 -3.32 23.76
C VAL A 55 18.08 -2.35 23.90
N LEU A 56 18.31 -1.24 24.63
CA LEU A 56 17.32 -0.22 25.02
C LEU A 56 16.29 -0.68 26.07
N THR A 57 15.79 -1.91 25.96
CA THR A 57 14.90 -2.56 26.93
C THR A 57 15.29 -4.02 27.14
N GLY A 58 14.76 -4.67 28.18
CA GLY A 58 15.13 -6.05 28.54
C GLY A 58 14.81 -7.10 27.48
N ASP A 59 13.81 -6.84 26.62
CA ASP A 59 13.42 -7.70 25.50
C ASP A 59 13.71 -7.05 24.13
N GLY A 60 14.31 -5.86 24.13
CA GLY A 60 14.63 -5.10 22.92
C GLY A 60 13.44 -4.37 22.32
N SER A 61 12.22 -4.57 22.84
CA SER A 61 11.02 -3.93 22.32
C SER A 61 11.03 -2.42 22.57
N ILE A 62 10.60 -1.65 21.58
CA ILE A 62 10.59 -0.18 21.67
C ILE A 62 9.41 0.41 20.89
N GLY A 63 8.56 1.17 21.56
CA GLY A 63 7.42 1.84 20.95
C GLY A 63 7.85 2.90 19.93
N TYR A 64 7.07 3.07 18.85
CA TYR A 64 7.40 4.00 17.76
C TYR A 64 7.67 5.44 18.22
N LYS A 65 6.92 5.96 19.21
CA LYS A 65 7.15 7.28 19.80
C LYS A 65 8.54 7.41 20.41
N ILE A 66 8.98 6.40 21.17
CA ILE A 66 10.31 6.40 21.78
C ILE A 66 11.37 6.22 20.70
N MET A 67 11.13 5.34 19.73
CA MET A 67 12.00 5.13 18.56
C MET A 67 12.25 6.44 17.79
N LYS A 68 11.17 7.17 17.49
CA LYS A 68 11.23 8.43 16.76
C LYS A 68 12.03 9.49 17.53
N SER A 69 11.86 9.57 18.85
CA SER A 69 12.71 10.44 19.69
C SER A 69 14.17 10.00 19.65
N TYR A 70 14.43 8.71 19.83
CA TYR A 70 15.77 8.14 19.81
C TYR A 70 16.51 8.45 18.49
N ILE A 71 15.89 8.19 17.34
CA ILE A 71 16.44 8.52 16.02
C ILE A 71 16.68 10.02 15.88
N ARG A 72 15.77 10.87 16.35
CA ARG A 72 15.97 12.33 16.30
C ARG A 72 17.18 12.76 17.13
N ASP A 73 17.33 12.20 18.32
CA ASP A 73 18.31 12.65 19.31
C ASP A 73 19.73 12.14 18.97
N ILE A 74 19.86 10.92 18.44
CA ILE A 74 21.18 10.29 18.17
C ILE A 74 21.47 10.01 16.68
N GLY A 75 20.47 10.13 15.83
CA GLY A 75 20.54 9.83 14.40
C GLY A 75 20.82 11.05 13.53
N TYR A 76 21.42 12.12 14.06
CA TYR A 76 21.77 13.29 13.24
C TYR A 76 22.61 12.87 12.03
N GLY A 77 22.09 13.11 10.81
CA GLY A 77 22.71 12.71 9.54
C GLY A 77 22.49 11.23 9.14
N THR A 78 21.66 10.46 9.84
CA THR A 78 21.36 9.06 9.52
C THR A 78 19.85 8.84 9.44
N THR A 79 19.36 8.50 8.25
CA THR A 79 17.94 8.19 8.02
C THR A 79 17.70 6.69 8.07
N PRO A 80 16.59 6.22 8.65
CA PRO A 80 16.16 4.84 8.52
C PRO A 80 16.06 4.42 7.04
N VAL A 81 16.40 3.17 6.75
CA VAL A 81 16.40 2.58 5.41
C VAL A 81 15.26 1.58 5.31
N TYR A 82 14.40 1.78 4.31
CA TYR A 82 13.33 0.83 3.99
C TYR A 82 13.91 -0.47 3.41
N ASN A 83 13.52 -1.61 3.97
CA ASN A 83 13.83 -2.93 3.45
C ASN A 83 12.60 -3.53 2.76
N SER A 84 12.65 -3.64 1.43
CA SER A 84 11.54 -4.14 0.62
C SER A 84 11.30 -5.65 0.72
N THR A 85 12.31 -6.42 1.12
CA THR A 85 12.16 -7.88 1.30
C THR A 85 11.32 -8.19 2.52
N TYR A 86 11.48 -7.43 3.61
CA TYR A 86 10.79 -7.66 4.88
C TYR A 86 9.66 -6.67 5.17
N VAL A 87 9.55 -5.59 4.37
CA VAL A 87 8.57 -4.51 4.52
C VAL A 87 8.64 -3.92 5.93
N VAL A 88 9.82 -3.42 6.28
CA VAL A 88 10.14 -2.75 7.55
C VAL A 88 11.15 -1.63 7.30
N ASP A 89 11.20 -0.66 8.19
CA ASP A 89 12.28 0.31 8.26
C ASP A 89 13.37 -0.19 9.21
N ILE A 90 14.62 0.01 8.82
CA ILE A 90 15.79 -0.36 9.62
C ILE A 90 16.63 0.89 9.90
N PHE A 91 16.97 1.10 11.16
CA PHE A 91 17.91 2.13 11.60
C PHE A 91 19.13 1.46 12.23
N ILE A 92 20.32 1.88 11.82
CA ILE A 92 21.58 1.32 12.31
C ILE A 92 22.46 2.48 12.76
N LYS A 93 22.93 2.42 14.00
CA LYS A 93 23.86 3.40 14.55
C LYS A 93 24.85 2.69 15.46
N GLU A 94 26.14 2.85 15.17
CA GLU A 94 27.22 2.12 15.86
C GLU A 94 26.98 0.61 15.78
N SER A 95 26.77 -0.05 16.91
CA SER A 95 26.43 -1.48 16.99
C SER A 95 24.94 -1.74 17.16
N TYR A 96 24.09 -0.71 17.22
CA TYR A 96 22.66 -0.91 17.43
C TYR A 96 21.96 -1.03 16.09
N TRP A 97 21.25 -2.14 15.94
CA TRP A 97 20.43 -2.47 14.80
C TRP A 97 18.97 -2.49 15.24
N VAL A 98 18.14 -1.74 14.54
CA VAL A 98 16.79 -1.45 15.00
C VAL A 98 15.81 -1.58 13.84
N ASN A 99 14.78 -2.41 13.96
CA ASN A 99 13.69 -2.46 13.00
C ASN A 99 12.39 -1.89 13.59
N PHE A 100 11.59 -1.24 12.75
CA PHE A 100 10.26 -0.73 13.12
C PHE A 100 9.40 -0.49 11.86
N ASP A 101 8.12 -0.17 12.05
CA ASP A 101 7.23 0.27 10.98
C ASP A 101 7.07 1.79 11.02
N GLY A 102 7.66 2.51 10.06
CA GLY A 102 7.37 3.92 9.82
C GLY A 102 6.07 4.14 9.01
N PRO A 103 5.70 5.40 8.75
CA PRO A 103 4.44 5.75 8.06
C PRO A 103 4.28 5.05 6.71
N ASP A 104 5.34 5.02 5.92
CA ASP A 104 5.33 4.41 4.59
C ASP A 104 5.20 2.89 4.64
N VAL A 105 5.78 2.24 5.66
CA VAL A 105 5.63 0.79 5.88
C VAL A 105 4.21 0.47 6.32
N ILE A 106 3.65 1.26 7.25
CA ILE A 106 2.26 1.13 7.69
C ILE A 106 1.31 1.25 6.49
N GLY A 107 1.50 2.26 5.63
CA GLY A 107 0.70 2.43 4.42
C GLY A 107 0.73 1.18 3.53
N ARG A 108 1.93 0.64 3.25
CA ARG A 108 2.08 -0.59 2.44
C ARG A 108 1.39 -1.81 3.05
N LYS A 109 1.47 -1.98 4.37
CA LYS A 109 0.79 -3.10 5.06
C LYS A 109 -0.73 -2.95 5.02
N VAL A 110 -1.24 -1.72 5.13
CA VAL A 110 -2.67 -1.44 4.94
C VAL A 110 -3.10 -1.74 3.50
N ASP A 111 -2.36 -1.27 2.50
CA ASP A 111 -2.65 -1.57 1.09
C ASP A 111 -2.68 -3.07 0.82
N TYR A 112 -1.69 -3.81 1.34
CA TYR A 112 -1.65 -5.27 1.26
C TYR A 112 -2.90 -5.92 1.88
N SER A 113 -3.37 -5.45 3.04
CA SER A 113 -4.59 -5.98 3.67
C SER A 113 -5.83 -5.80 2.79
N LEU A 114 -5.93 -4.66 2.11
CA LEU A 114 -7.05 -4.34 1.23
C LEU A 114 -6.97 -5.14 -0.08
N GLU A 115 -5.77 -5.34 -0.62
CA GLU A 115 -5.54 -6.16 -1.81
C GLU A 115 -5.88 -7.64 -1.59
N LYS A 116 -5.60 -8.17 -0.40
CA LYS A 116 -5.99 -9.53 -0.01
C LYS A 116 -7.47 -9.67 0.38
N GLY A 117 -8.24 -8.58 0.36
CA GLY A 117 -9.66 -8.58 0.73
C GLY A 117 -9.89 -8.90 2.21
N LEU A 118 -8.94 -8.53 3.09
CA LEU A 118 -9.10 -8.69 4.52
C LEU A 118 -10.20 -7.74 5.05
N LEU A 119 -10.73 -8.02 6.25
CA LEU A 119 -11.72 -7.14 6.90
C LEU A 119 -11.15 -5.74 7.19
N GLY A 120 -9.84 -5.67 7.46
CA GLY A 120 -9.13 -4.45 7.75
C GLY A 120 -7.85 -4.73 8.53
N TYR A 121 -7.52 -3.80 9.44
CA TYR A 121 -6.34 -3.88 10.29
C TYR A 121 -6.67 -3.46 11.74
N ASN A 122 -5.83 -3.89 12.68
CA ASN A 122 -5.78 -3.37 14.05
C ASN A 122 -4.34 -2.94 14.38
N VAL A 123 -4.17 -2.21 15.47
CA VAL A 123 -2.86 -1.66 15.86
C VAL A 123 -2.48 -2.14 17.26
N PHE A 124 -1.21 -2.51 17.45
CA PHE A 124 -0.64 -2.81 18.76
C PHE A 124 0.61 -1.97 19.01
N GLN A 125 0.55 -0.95 19.86
CA GLN A 125 -0.64 -0.39 20.50
C GLN A 125 -0.68 1.12 20.32
N VAL A 126 -1.88 1.68 20.40
CA VAL A 126 -2.15 3.10 20.10
C VAL A 126 -1.23 4.04 20.89
N SER A 127 -0.94 3.74 22.16
CA SER A 127 -0.09 4.57 23.02
C SER A 127 1.34 4.75 22.51
N ASN A 128 1.82 3.80 21.69
CA ASN A 128 3.15 3.87 21.10
C ASN A 128 3.21 4.79 19.87
N ASP A 129 2.08 5.26 19.36
CA ASP A 129 2.07 6.20 18.23
C ASP A 129 2.62 7.58 18.65
N ALA A 130 3.27 8.27 17.71
CA ALA A 130 3.84 9.59 17.89
C ALA A 130 2.93 10.61 17.19
N ASP A 131 2.14 11.36 17.97
CA ASP A 131 1.25 12.40 17.45
C ASP A 131 0.31 11.89 16.34
N TRP A 132 -0.21 10.66 16.50
CA TRP A 132 -1.10 9.98 15.54
C TRP A 132 -0.50 9.69 14.16
N VAL A 133 0.81 9.86 13.98
CA VAL A 133 1.46 9.75 12.67
C VAL A 133 1.22 8.40 12.00
N LEU A 134 1.36 7.28 12.74
CA LEU A 134 1.13 5.95 12.16
C LEU A 134 -0.36 5.67 11.95
N SER A 135 -1.21 6.10 12.89
CA SER A 135 -2.67 5.97 12.78
C SER A 135 -3.21 6.74 11.57
N GLN A 136 -2.68 7.94 11.32
CA GLN A 136 -3.05 8.77 10.19
C GLN A 136 -2.57 8.16 8.87
N ALA A 137 -1.33 7.65 8.81
CA ALA A 137 -0.83 6.93 7.63
C ALA A 137 -1.71 5.72 7.28
N ALA A 138 -2.13 4.94 8.29
CA ALA A 138 -3.03 3.81 8.09
C ALA A 138 -4.42 4.23 7.57
N LYS A 139 -4.95 5.34 8.10
CA LYS A 139 -6.22 5.93 7.64
C LYS A 139 -6.13 6.39 6.19
N GLU A 140 -5.09 7.17 5.87
CA GLU A 140 -4.89 7.75 4.55
C GLU A 140 -4.71 6.68 3.46
N ALA A 141 -3.96 5.62 3.74
CA ALA A 141 -3.86 4.47 2.83
C ALA A 141 -5.24 3.82 2.56
N SER A 142 -6.03 3.59 3.63
CA SER A 142 -7.38 3.01 3.50
C SER A 142 -8.33 3.89 2.69
N GLU A 143 -8.33 5.21 2.95
CA GLU A 143 -9.18 6.18 2.23
C GLU A 143 -8.72 6.36 0.78
N GLY A 144 -7.41 6.41 0.53
CA GLY A 144 -6.84 6.48 -0.80
C GLY A 144 -7.25 5.30 -1.68
N ARG A 145 -7.23 4.08 -1.13
CA ARG A 145 -7.68 2.88 -1.85
C ARG A 145 -9.19 2.93 -2.15
N LYS A 146 -10.03 3.27 -1.17
CA LYS A 146 -11.48 3.42 -1.37
C LYS A 146 -11.80 4.45 -2.45
N ARG A 147 -11.08 5.58 -2.43
CA ARG A 147 -11.18 6.63 -3.46
C ARG A 147 -10.83 6.09 -4.84
N ASN A 148 -9.70 5.40 -4.99
CA ASN A 148 -9.28 4.85 -6.27
C ASN A 148 -10.27 3.79 -6.81
N GLN A 149 -10.78 2.91 -5.93
CA GLN A 149 -11.78 1.91 -6.29
C GLN A 149 -13.09 2.54 -6.77
N THR A 150 -13.43 3.73 -6.28
CA THR A 150 -14.65 4.46 -6.66
C THR A 150 -14.45 5.34 -7.90
N LEU A 151 -13.36 6.11 -7.95
CA LEU A 151 -13.13 7.13 -8.98
C LEU A 151 -12.65 6.52 -10.31
N LEU A 152 -11.81 5.49 -10.30
CA LEU A 152 -11.28 4.90 -11.54
C LEU A 152 -12.39 4.33 -12.45
N PRO A 153 -13.35 3.53 -11.94
CA PRO A 153 -14.46 3.05 -12.78
C PRO A 153 -15.34 4.18 -13.31
N VAL A 154 -15.61 5.20 -12.49
CA VAL A 154 -16.41 6.37 -12.89
C VAL A 154 -15.70 7.14 -14.02
N ALA A 155 -14.40 7.40 -13.87
CA ALA A 155 -13.61 8.06 -14.90
C ALA A 155 -13.60 7.26 -16.22
N ILE A 156 -13.40 5.94 -16.15
CA ILE A 156 -13.45 5.05 -17.32
C ILE A 156 -14.83 5.08 -17.99
N ALA A 157 -15.91 4.97 -17.21
CA ALA A 157 -17.27 5.00 -17.73
C ALA A 157 -17.59 6.33 -18.43
N THR A 158 -17.21 7.46 -17.82
CA THR A 158 -17.41 8.79 -18.44
C THR A 158 -16.61 8.97 -19.73
N ALA A 159 -15.37 8.50 -19.79
CA ALA A 159 -14.57 8.52 -21.01
C ALA A 159 -15.18 7.64 -22.12
N ALA A 160 -15.61 6.42 -21.78
CA ALA A 160 -16.25 5.50 -22.73
C ALA A 160 -17.55 6.08 -23.31
N LEU A 161 -18.40 6.69 -22.48
CA LEU A 161 -19.60 7.39 -22.91
C LEU A 161 -19.28 8.54 -23.88
N GLY A 162 -18.26 9.35 -23.57
CA GLY A 162 -17.82 10.44 -24.45
C GLY A 162 -17.35 9.93 -25.82
N ILE A 163 -16.59 8.83 -25.84
CA ILE A 163 -16.12 8.18 -27.07
C ILE A 163 -17.30 7.64 -27.89
N LEU A 164 -18.26 6.96 -27.27
CA LEU A 164 -19.45 6.42 -27.96
C LEU A 164 -20.30 7.54 -28.57
N LEU A 165 -20.48 8.66 -27.86
CA LEU A 165 -21.18 9.83 -28.38
C LEU A 165 -20.45 10.43 -29.59
N LEU A 166 -19.12 10.57 -29.53
CA LEU A 166 -18.31 11.04 -30.65
C LEU A 166 -18.45 10.13 -31.88
N PHE A 167 -18.37 8.80 -31.70
CA PHE A 167 -18.62 7.85 -32.77
C PHE A 167 -20.03 7.99 -33.33
N GLY A 168 -21.05 8.07 -32.49
CA GLY A 168 -22.44 8.27 -32.89
C GLY A 168 -22.64 9.54 -33.73
N VAL A 169 -22.04 10.66 -33.32
CA VAL A 169 -22.07 11.92 -34.08
C VAL A 169 -21.36 11.78 -35.43
N ILE A 170 -20.18 11.14 -35.47
CA ILE A 170 -19.45 10.91 -36.73
C ILE A 170 -20.28 10.04 -37.69
N PHE A 171 -20.87 8.95 -37.20
CA PHE A 171 -21.75 8.09 -37.99
C PHE A 171 -22.99 8.84 -38.48
N TYR A 172 -23.62 9.65 -37.62
CA TYR A 172 -24.77 10.48 -38.00
C TYR A 172 -24.40 11.49 -39.10
N LEU A 173 -23.29 12.21 -38.95
CA LEU A 173 -22.83 13.20 -39.93
C LEU A 173 -22.44 12.54 -41.26
N ARG A 174 -21.78 11.37 -41.23
CA ARG A 174 -21.47 10.58 -42.43
C ARG A 174 -22.74 10.10 -43.13
N GLY A 175 -23.69 9.53 -42.38
CA GLY A 175 -24.98 9.09 -42.90
C GLY A 175 -25.76 10.24 -43.55
N ARG A 176 -25.87 11.38 -42.86
CA ARG A 176 -26.55 12.58 -43.39
C ARG A 176 -25.90 13.11 -44.67
N ARG A 177 -24.57 13.05 -44.78
CA ARG A 177 -23.84 13.45 -45.99
C ARG A 177 -24.13 12.51 -47.17
N ILE A 178 -24.17 11.20 -46.92
CA ILE A 178 -24.53 10.20 -47.94
C ILE A 178 -25.97 10.40 -48.41
N SER A 179 -26.94 10.56 -47.50
CA SER A 179 -28.35 10.78 -47.85
C SER A 179 -28.56 12.06 -48.67
N ARG A 180 -27.87 13.16 -48.34
CA ARG A 180 -27.90 14.41 -49.14
C ARG A 180 -27.30 14.22 -50.54
N GLY A 181 -26.22 13.44 -50.65
CA GLY A 181 -25.63 13.09 -51.95
C GLY A 181 -26.61 12.31 -52.83
N ILE A 182 -27.33 11.35 -52.25
CA ILE A 182 -28.35 10.57 -52.96
C ILE A 182 -29.52 11.46 -53.43
N GLN A 183 -30.02 12.38 -52.60
CA GLN A 183 -31.08 13.33 -52.99
C GLN A 183 -30.67 14.27 -54.13
N LEU A 184 -29.39 14.65 -54.22
CA LEU A 184 -28.88 15.46 -55.34
C LEU A 184 -28.77 14.66 -56.65
N CYS A 185 -28.49 13.35 -56.57
CA CYS A 185 -28.42 12.47 -57.74
C CYS A 185 -29.80 12.02 -58.26
N TYR A 186 -30.85 12.09 -57.42
CA TYR A 186 -32.23 11.74 -57.78
C TYR A 186 -33.22 12.81 -57.31
N PRO A 187 -33.32 13.97 -57.99
CA PRO A 187 -34.32 14.97 -57.66
C PRO A 187 -35.71 14.39 -57.88
N GLN A 188 -36.61 14.55 -56.90
CA GLN A 188 -38.02 14.21 -57.08
C GLN A 188 -38.59 15.06 -58.24
N SER A 189 -39.07 14.41 -59.30
CA SER A 189 -39.80 15.09 -60.37
C SER A 189 -41.10 15.65 -59.79
N SER A 190 -41.25 16.96 -59.78
CA SER A 190 -42.49 17.63 -59.40
C SER A 190 -43.58 17.32 -60.43
N ASN A 191 -44.62 16.58 -60.02
CA ASN A 191 -45.83 16.43 -60.83
C ASN A 191 -46.61 17.76 -60.80
N GLN A 192 -46.70 18.41 -61.95
CA GLN A 192 -47.81 19.28 -62.33
C GLN A 192 -48.84 18.45 -63.09
#